data_AF-A0A535A777-F1
#
_entry.id   AF-A0A535A777-F1
#
_cell.length_a   1.000
_cell.length_b   1.000
_cell.length_c   1.000
_cell.angle_alpha   90.00
_cell.angle_beta   90.00
_cell.angle_gamma   90.00
#
_symmetry.space_group_name_H-M   'P 1'
#
loop_
_entity.id
_entity.type
_entity.pdbx_description
1 polymer ?
#
loop_
_entity_poly.entity_id
_entity_poly.type
_entity_poly.pdbx_seq_one_letter_code
_entity_poly.pdbx_strand_id
1 'polypeptide(L)'
;MATMITSECINCGACEPECPNTAIYQGGVEWQAPDGAVHPALSNDIFYIVPEKCTECVGFHDHEACAAVCPVDCCVPNPDIPETHEVLLDRARVLHPELTIGDDAPSRFKKDGAAPVEGDGKAAAAPAAAPSAAAAPKATPAAAAKPSAAAPARGRVEKAIAPPPKARPTPSFAGELPVEYDQLVADLGTPRRRLRSRVTLVPLSLLAAGQGFLGALSPAMKQRIDASVSDRRFFDPQLATAANVFLNLVIYPVACVVAAIALRHVSLFTAVPHHWIALGLTIAVGEAAWRLRESFFGAAPLSEVPLRGALYGPLLWPLGRFVIAALGARGAASSVGFDGFYAGRDHYDEKLERERRYGSVYRLEERDDAYILHVEFPRVLPPSSLADDLGLSREMPDYDYELALRDGTFEVHGRVTDPRVRKLTAVAPAFPSEFTTRVALRQPVQGFRHRYRDKMLEVILPKATAA
;
A
#
# COMPACT_ATOMS: atom_id res chain seq x y z
N MET A 1 15.40 -21.49 -27.76
CA MET A 1 14.02 -21.07 -27.74
C MET A 1 13.84 -20.36 -26.44
N ALA A 2 13.53 -19.08 -26.55
CA ALA A 2 12.94 -18.38 -25.44
C ALA A 2 11.47 -18.23 -25.76
N THR A 3 10.62 -18.59 -24.81
CA THR A 3 9.22 -18.16 -24.86
C THR A 3 9.19 -16.64 -24.93
N MET A 4 8.38 -16.08 -25.82
CA MET A 4 8.11 -14.65 -25.92
C MET A 4 6.69 -14.36 -25.48
N ILE A 5 6.47 -13.15 -24.97
CA ILE A 5 5.15 -12.64 -24.69
C ILE A 5 4.75 -11.76 -25.89
N THR A 6 3.62 -12.08 -26.51
CA THR A 6 3.07 -11.32 -27.64
C THR A 6 2.41 -10.01 -27.18
N SER A 7 2.08 -9.14 -28.13
CA SER A 7 1.33 -7.89 -27.89
C SER A 7 -0.08 -8.09 -27.33
N GLU A 8 -0.56 -9.33 -27.24
CA GLU A 8 -1.85 -9.68 -26.65
C GLU A 8 -1.82 -9.74 -25.12
N CYS A 9 -0.65 -9.53 -24.51
CA CYS A 9 -0.49 -9.49 -23.07
C CYS A 9 -1.38 -8.43 -22.42
N ILE A 10 -2.16 -8.86 -21.42
CA ILE A 10 -3.04 -7.98 -20.62
C ILE A 10 -2.40 -7.51 -19.30
N ASN A 11 -1.08 -7.69 -19.13
CA ASN A 11 -0.35 -7.28 -17.94
C ASN A 11 -0.90 -7.80 -16.60
N CYS A 12 -1.47 -9.02 -16.58
CA CYS A 12 -2.02 -9.62 -15.37
C CYS A 12 -0.96 -10.10 -14.36
N GLY A 13 0.30 -10.26 -14.79
CA GLY A 13 1.41 -10.67 -13.93
C GLY A 13 1.38 -12.13 -13.46
N ALA A 14 0.43 -12.95 -13.93
CA ALA A 14 0.27 -14.34 -13.46
C ALA A 14 1.48 -15.24 -13.83
N CYS A 15 2.19 -14.93 -14.91
CA CYS A 15 3.33 -15.71 -15.38
C CYS A 15 4.64 -15.45 -14.63
N GLU A 16 4.81 -14.26 -14.04
CA GLU A 16 6.03 -13.85 -13.34
C GLU A 16 6.41 -14.77 -12.17
N PRO A 17 5.51 -15.07 -11.20
CA PRO A 17 5.86 -15.91 -10.06
C PRO A 17 6.10 -17.38 -10.43
N GLU A 18 5.56 -17.83 -11.57
CA GLU A 18 5.69 -19.22 -12.03
C GLU A 18 7.01 -19.48 -12.78
N CYS A 19 7.81 -18.45 -13.06
CA CYS A 19 9.06 -18.62 -13.80
C CYS A 19 10.21 -19.06 -12.86
N PRO A 20 10.77 -20.28 -13.01
CA PRO A 20 11.81 -20.78 -12.11
C PRO A 20 13.10 -19.95 -12.16
N ASN A 21 13.42 -19.38 -13.32
CA ASN A 21 14.64 -18.61 -13.54
C ASN A 21 14.46 -17.10 -13.29
N THR A 22 13.25 -16.67 -12.92
CA THR A 22 12.88 -15.25 -12.80
C THR A 22 13.26 -14.46 -14.07
N ALA A 23 12.86 -15.01 -15.23
CA ALA A 23 13.19 -14.46 -16.55
C ALA A 23 12.15 -13.46 -17.07
N ILE A 24 11.03 -13.29 -16.37
CA ILE A 24 9.90 -12.45 -16.79
C ILE A 24 9.93 -11.15 -16.01
N TYR A 25 9.82 -10.03 -16.71
CA TYR A 25 9.86 -8.68 -16.15
C TYR A 25 8.67 -7.87 -16.65
N GLN A 26 8.19 -6.96 -15.81
CA GLN A 26 7.14 -6.01 -16.20
C GLN A 26 7.68 -5.00 -17.22
N GLY A 27 6.81 -4.53 -18.10
CA GLY A 27 7.13 -3.46 -19.05
C GLY A 27 7.73 -2.23 -18.35
N GLY A 28 8.83 -1.72 -18.89
CA GLY A 28 9.54 -0.53 -18.38
C GLY A 28 10.47 -0.79 -17.19
N VAL A 29 10.51 -2.02 -16.66
CA VAL A 29 11.44 -2.41 -15.60
C VAL A 29 12.76 -2.87 -16.24
N GLU A 30 13.89 -2.39 -15.72
CA GLU A 30 15.22 -2.86 -16.12
C GLU A 30 15.44 -4.30 -15.64
N TRP A 31 16.06 -5.14 -16.47
CA TRP A 31 16.32 -6.53 -16.11
C TRP A 31 17.78 -6.75 -15.73
N GLN A 32 18.01 -7.76 -14.90
CA GLN A 32 19.35 -8.12 -14.44
C GLN A 32 19.82 -9.41 -15.12
N ALA A 33 20.95 -9.33 -15.79
CA ALA A 33 21.63 -10.47 -16.39
C ALA A 33 22.21 -11.40 -15.32
N PRO A 34 22.48 -12.67 -15.64
CA PRO A 34 23.04 -13.63 -14.69
C PRO A 34 24.40 -13.22 -14.10
N ASP A 35 25.16 -12.37 -14.78
CA ASP A 35 26.43 -11.79 -14.32
C ASP A 35 26.24 -10.59 -13.36
N GLY A 36 24.99 -10.18 -13.12
CA GLY A 36 24.61 -9.06 -12.26
C GLY A 36 24.50 -7.71 -12.98
N ALA A 37 24.80 -7.62 -14.27
CA ALA A 37 24.66 -6.39 -15.05
C ALA A 37 23.17 -5.99 -15.21
N VAL A 38 22.89 -4.69 -15.16
CA VAL A 38 21.54 -4.14 -15.36
C VAL A 38 21.39 -3.65 -16.79
N HIS A 39 20.34 -4.11 -17.46
CA HIS A 39 20.04 -3.83 -18.86
C HIS A 39 18.70 -3.09 -18.99
N PRO A 40 18.55 -2.24 -20.02
CA PRO A 40 17.30 -1.54 -20.26
C PRO A 40 16.17 -2.54 -20.55
N ALA A 41 14.94 -2.12 -20.26
CA ALA A 41 13.74 -2.93 -20.51
C ALA A 41 13.63 -3.30 -22.00
N LEU A 42 13.34 -4.58 -22.29
CA LEU A 42 13.12 -5.04 -23.68
C LEU A 42 11.77 -4.57 -24.23
N SER A 43 10.80 -4.33 -23.35
CA SER A 43 9.49 -3.78 -23.65
C SER A 43 9.11 -2.76 -22.59
N ASN A 44 8.45 -1.67 -23.00
CA ASN A 44 7.96 -0.63 -22.09
C ASN A 44 6.47 -0.77 -21.77
N ASP A 45 5.72 -1.52 -22.56
CA ASP A 45 4.26 -1.51 -22.53
C ASP A 45 3.66 -2.81 -21.97
N ILE A 46 4.35 -3.93 -22.19
CA ILE A 46 3.90 -5.27 -21.78
C ILE A 46 5.00 -6.03 -21.05
N PHE A 47 4.60 -7.04 -20.27
CA PHE A 47 5.57 -8.01 -19.73
C PHE A 47 6.40 -8.61 -20.85
N TYR A 48 7.68 -8.85 -20.56
CA TYR A 48 8.62 -9.45 -21.50
C TYR A 48 9.42 -10.55 -20.82
N ILE A 49 9.86 -11.52 -21.62
CA ILE A 49 10.71 -12.62 -21.18
C ILE A 49 12.10 -12.37 -21.72
N VAL A 50 13.10 -12.38 -20.85
CA VAL A 50 14.51 -12.24 -21.23
C VAL A 50 14.99 -13.55 -21.86
N PRO A 51 15.38 -13.55 -23.15
CA PRO A 51 15.74 -14.80 -23.82
C PRO A 51 16.92 -15.53 -23.20
N GLU A 52 17.90 -14.78 -22.69
CA GLU A 52 19.11 -15.32 -22.07
C GLU A 52 18.85 -16.07 -20.76
N LYS A 53 17.71 -15.80 -20.11
CA LYS A 53 17.31 -16.43 -18.85
C LYS A 53 16.21 -17.48 -19.06
N CYS A 54 15.58 -17.52 -20.22
CA CYS A 54 14.52 -18.48 -20.50
C CYS A 54 15.11 -19.85 -20.83
N THR A 55 14.64 -20.89 -20.13
CA THR A 55 14.98 -22.30 -20.41
C THR A 55 13.79 -23.09 -20.95
N GLU A 56 12.68 -22.42 -21.28
CA GLU A 56 11.39 -23.06 -21.61
C GLU A 56 10.94 -24.10 -20.58
N CYS A 57 11.27 -23.83 -19.32
CA CYS A 57 11.05 -24.74 -18.19
C CYS A 57 11.76 -26.11 -18.29
N VAL A 58 12.66 -26.32 -19.27
CA VAL A 58 13.51 -27.50 -19.32
C VAL A 58 14.36 -27.57 -18.05
N GLY A 59 14.31 -28.71 -17.37
CA GLY A 59 14.93 -28.92 -16.06
C GLY A 59 13.97 -28.77 -14.87
N PHE A 60 12.78 -28.20 -15.07
CA PHE A 60 11.84 -27.87 -13.99
C PHE A 60 10.42 -28.41 -14.23
N HIS A 61 9.88 -28.24 -15.44
CA HIS A 61 8.51 -28.65 -15.79
C HIS A 61 8.45 -29.31 -17.18
N ASP A 62 7.46 -30.16 -17.40
CA ASP A 62 7.22 -30.83 -18.69
C ASP A 62 6.56 -29.92 -19.74
N HIS A 63 6.17 -28.70 -19.36
CA HIS A 63 5.59 -27.69 -20.25
C HIS A 63 5.91 -26.29 -19.72
N GLU A 64 5.79 -25.27 -20.58
CA GLU A 64 6.01 -23.88 -20.19
C GLU A 64 4.97 -23.42 -19.14
N ALA A 65 5.40 -23.30 -17.87
CA ALA A 65 4.54 -22.87 -16.78
C ALA A 65 3.90 -21.49 -17.03
N CYS A 66 4.67 -20.58 -17.63
CA CYS A 66 4.18 -19.25 -18.02
C CYS A 66 3.06 -19.29 -19.08
N ALA A 67 3.04 -20.30 -19.95
CA ALA A 67 1.96 -20.50 -20.91
C ALA A 67 0.73 -21.15 -20.25
N ALA A 68 0.94 -22.12 -19.37
CA ALA A 68 -0.15 -22.80 -18.66
C ALA A 68 -0.98 -21.86 -17.75
N VAL A 69 -0.36 -20.82 -17.20
CA VAL A 69 -1.04 -19.84 -16.33
C VAL A 69 -1.55 -18.61 -17.08
N CYS A 70 -1.20 -18.44 -18.36
CA CYS A 70 -1.56 -17.24 -19.10
C CYS A 70 -3.06 -17.25 -19.45
N PRO A 71 -3.88 -16.28 -18.98
CA PRO A 71 -5.32 -16.28 -19.25
C PRO A 71 -5.68 -15.95 -20.71
N VAL A 72 -4.72 -15.44 -21.49
CA VAL A 72 -4.90 -15.01 -22.89
C VAL A 72 -3.94 -15.75 -23.83
N ASP A 73 -3.24 -16.78 -23.35
CA ASP A 73 -2.33 -17.63 -24.13
C ASP A 73 -1.25 -16.86 -24.93
N CYS A 74 -0.81 -15.69 -24.44
CA CYS A 74 0.15 -14.84 -25.14
C CYS A 74 1.62 -15.25 -24.95
N CYS A 75 1.91 -16.23 -24.09
CA CYS A 75 3.25 -16.77 -23.86
C CYS A 75 3.51 -17.90 -24.88
N VAL A 76 4.17 -17.58 -25.98
CA VAL A 76 4.39 -18.51 -27.11
C VAL A 76 5.88 -18.74 -27.36
N PRO A 77 6.30 -19.93 -27.77
CA PRO A 77 7.69 -20.18 -28.17
C PRO A 77 8.10 -19.23 -29.31
N ASN A 78 9.21 -18.53 -29.17
CA ASN A 78 9.66 -17.58 -30.19
C ASN A 78 10.23 -18.33 -31.43
N PRO A 79 9.61 -18.20 -32.62
CA PRO A 79 10.09 -18.87 -33.83
C PRO A 79 11.44 -18.34 -34.34
N ASP A 80 11.82 -17.11 -33.96
CA ASP A 80 13.05 -16.47 -34.42
C ASP A 80 14.30 -16.94 -33.64
N ILE A 81 14.13 -17.65 -32.52
CA ILE A 81 15.24 -18.09 -31.64
C ILE A 81 15.13 -19.60 -31.33
N PRO A 82 15.23 -20.52 -32.29
CA PRO A 82 15.25 -21.96 -32.00
C PRO A 82 16.54 -22.38 -31.26
N GLU A 83 16.43 -23.12 -30.15
CA GLU A 83 17.55 -23.73 -29.41
C GLU A 83 17.16 -25.15 -29.03
N THR A 84 18.16 -26.03 -28.90
CA THR A 84 17.94 -27.45 -28.64
C THR A 84 17.73 -27.75 -27.16
N HIS A 85 17.18 -28.93 -26.85
CA HIS A 85 17.00 -29.43 -25.48
C HIS A 85 18.28 -29.33 -24.64
N GLU A 86 19.41 -29.75 -25.20
CA GLU A 86 20.72 -29.77 -24.53
C GLU A 86 21.17 -28.36 -24.12
N VAL A 87 21.01 -27.37 -25.01
CA VAL A 87 21.36 -25.97 -24.72
C VAL A 87 20.52 -25.40 -23.59
N LEU A 88 19.22 -25.70 -23.56
CA LEU A 88 18.31 -25.23 -22.51
C LEU A 88 18.61 -25.89 -21.16
N LEU A 89 18.94 -27.19 -21.17
CA LEU A 89 19.31 -27.93 -19.96
C LEU A 89 20.62 -27.42 -19.36
N ASP A 90 21.63 -27.16 -20.20
CA ASP A 90 22.90 -26.58 -19.74
C ASP A 90 22.72 -25.16 -19.21
N ARG A 91 21.89 -24.33 -19.85
CA ARG A 91 21.52 -23.01 -19.32
C ARG A 91 20.85 -23.12 -17.94
N ALA A 92 19.94 -24.08 -17.74
CA ALA A 92 19.30 -24.30 -16.45
C ALA A 92 20.31 -24.63 -15.35
N ARG A 93 21.32 -25.46 -15.65
CA ARG A 93 22.43 -25.80 -14.74
C ARG A 93 23.30 -24.60 -14.39
N VAL A 94 23.55 -23.71 -15.36
CA VAL A 94 24.34 -22.49 -15.14
C VAL A 94 23.58 -21.48 -14.29
N LEU A 95 22.26 -21.33 -14.50
CA LEU A 95 21.42 -20.41 -13.74
C LEU A 95 21.17 -20.88 -12.30
N HIS A 96 21.17 -22.19 -12.06
CA HIS A 96 20.89 -22.80 -10.76
C HIS A 96 22.01 -23.77 -10.33
N PRO A 97 23.23 -23.29 -10.04
CA PRO A 97 24.35 -24.13 -9.62
C PRO A 97 24.10 -24.87 -8.29
N GLU A 98 23.15 -24.40 -7.49
CA GLU A 98 22.72 -25.02 -6.24
C GLU A 98 21.79 -26.24 -6.44
N LEU A 99 21.19 -26.41 -7.63
CA LEU A 99 20.27 -27.50 -7.94
C LEU A 99 20.97 -28.59 -8.74
N THR A 100 20.80 -29.85 -8.33
CA THR A 100 21.32 -31.01 -9.10
C THR A 100 20.33 -31.40 -10.19
N ILE A 101 20.45 -30.80 -11.38
CA ILE A 101 19.58 -31.05 -12.54
C ILE A 101 20.16 -32.19 -13.40
N GLY A 102 19.57 -33.39 -13.28
CA GLY A 102 19.95 -34.58 -14.05
C GLY A 102 19.62 -34.50 -15.54
N ASP A 103 20.20 -35.39 -16.35
CA ASP A 103 19.89 -35.50 -17.79
C ASP A 103 18.45 -35.98 -18.05
N ASP A 104 17.87 -36.67 -17.07
CA ASP A 104 16.51 -37.19 -17.05
C ASP A 104 15.46 -36.14 -16.62
N ALA A 105 15.87 -34.89 -16.34
CA ALA A 105 14.98 -33.84 -15.84
C ALA A 105 13.76 -33.55 -16.76
N PRO A 106 12.64 -33.05 -16.16
CA PRO A 106 11.41 -32.69 -16.87
C PRO A 106 11.65 -31.77 -18.06
N SER A 107 10.94 -32.02 -19.16
CA SER A 107 11.12 -31.24 -20.38
C SER A 107 9.97 -31.39 -21.37
N ARG A 108 9.55 -30.26 -21.96
CA ARG A 108 8.59 -30.20 -23.08
C ARG A 108 8.97 -31.03 -24.31
N PHE A 109 10.25 -31.34 -24.47
CA PHE A 109 10.75 -32.14 -25.59
C PHE A 109 10.58 -33.64 -25.36
N LYS A 110 10.36 -34.06 -24.10
CA LYS A 110 10.14 -35.45 -23.72
C LYS A 110 8.64 -35.70 -23.68
N LYS A 111 8.10 -36.17 -24.80
CA LYS A 111 6.71 -36.65 -24.88
C LYS A 111 6.59 -37.94 -24.06
N ASP A 112 5.61 -38.06 -23.18
CA ASP A 112 5.23 -39.36 -22.61
C ASP A 112 5.01 -40.36 -23.76
N GLY A 113 5.98 -41.26 -23.95
CA GLY A 113 5.93 -42.37 -24.90
C GLY A 113 6.38 -42.08 -26.35
N ALA A 114 7.67 -41.81 -26.58
CA ALA A 114 8.39 -42.30 -27.76
C ALA A 114 9.93 -42.20 -27.56
N ALA A 115 10.62 -43.30 -27.87
CA ALA A 115 12.06 -43.52 -27.75
C ALA A 115 12.91 -42.55 -28.62
N PRO A 116 14.22 -42.40 -28.34
CA PRO A 116 15.04 -41.31 -28.89
C PRO A 116 15.32 -41.55 -30.37
N VAL A 117 15.16 -40.51 -31.19
CA VAL A 117 15.62 -40.52 -32.57
C VAL A 117 16.88 -39.66 -32.64
N GLU A 118 17.99 -40.35 -32.84
CA GLU A 118 19.30 -39.78 -33.17
C GLU A 118 19.19 -38.90 -34.42
N GLY A 119 19.94 -37.81 -34.42
CA GLY A 119 20.00 -36.90 -35.56
C GLY A 119 20.71 -37.52 -36.74
N ASP A 120 20.14 -37.36 -37.93
CA ASP A 120 20.87 -37.47 -39.19
C ASP A 120 20.52 -36.27 -40.07
N GLY A 121 21.54 -35.47 -40.36
CA GLY A 121 21.43 -34.31 -41.22
C GLY A 121 21.29 -34.70 -42.69
N LYS A 122 20.31 -34.11 -43.40
CA LYS A 122 20.53 -33.60 -44.76
C LYS A 122 19.41 -32.66 -45.21
N ALA A 123 19.85 -31.56 -45.82
CA ALA A 123 19.05 -30.53 -46.48
C ALA A 123 18.24 -31.04 -47.68
N ALA A 124 17.08 -30.42 -47.96
CA ALA A 124 16.73 -29.87 -49.27
C ALA A 124 15.38 -29.12 -49.27
N ALA A 125 15.48 -27.82 -49.58
CA ALA A 125 14.66 -27.05 -50.52
C ALA A 125 13.14 -26.87 -50.33
N ALA A 126 12.76 -25.60 -50.53
CA ALA A 126 11.43 -24.99 -50.51
C ALA A 126 10.42 -25.55 -51.53
N PRO A 127 9.15 -25.08 -51.43
CA PRO A 127 8.66 -24.23 -52.51
C PRO A 127 7.98 -22.94 -52.04
N ALA A 128 7.89 -22.03 -53.01
CA ALA A 128 7.58 -20.62 -52.88
C ALA A 128 6.07 -20.28 -52.94
N ALA A 129 5.77 -19.15 -52.29
CA ALA A 129 4.89 -18.03 -52.63
C ALA A 129 3.40 -18.24 -53.02
N ALA A 130 2.55 -17.48 -52.33
CA ALA A 130 1.25 -16.99 -52.79
C ALA A 130 1.17 -15.45 -52.58
N PRO A 131 0.30 -14.71 -53.32
CA PRO A 131 0.63 -13.42 -53.90
C PRO A 131 0.22 -12.18 -53.08
N SER A 132 0.76 -11.04 -53.52
CA SER A 132 0.64 -9.68 -52.98
C SER A 132 -0.57 -8.88 -53.49
N ALA A 133 -0.98 -7.94 -52.62
CA ALA A 133 -1.61 -6.63 -52.87
C ALA A 133 -3.15 -6.50 -52.92
N ALA A 134 -3.67 -5.66 -52.01
CA ALA A 134 -4.52 -4.53 -52.39
C ALA A 134 -4.36 -3.37 -51.37
N ALA A 135 -4.11 -2.17 -51.90
CA ALA A 135 -3.75 -0.96 -51.16
C ALA A 135 -4.98 -0.11 -50.78
N ALA A 136 -4.80 0.68 -49.71
CA ALA A 136 -5.74 1.70 -49.23
C ALA A 136 -5.87 2.90 -50.20
N PRO A 137 -7.06 3.51 -50.33
CA PRO A 137 -7.23 4.70 -51.17
C PRO A 137 -6.76 5.99 -50.49
N LYS A 138 -6.13 6.84 -51.32
CA LYS A 138 -5.59 8.18 -51.01
C LYS A 138 -6.67 9.24 -50.80
N ALA A 139 -6.37 10.19 -49.91
CA ALA A 139 -7.08 11.45 -49.73
C ALA A 139 -6.85 12.43 -50.90
N THR A 140 -7.87 13.25 -51.20
CA THR A 140 -7.79 14.40 -52.11
C THR A 140 -8.26 15.66 -51.36
N PRO A 141 -7.63 16.85 -51.53
CA PRO A 141 -7.84 18.00 -50.66
C PRO A 141 -9.00 18.90 -51.13
N ALA A 142 -9.77 19.43 -50.19
CA ALA A 142 -10.83 20.42 -50.45
C ALA A 142 -10.38 21.83 -50.02
N ALA A 143 -10.75 22.79 -50.87
CA ALA A 143 -10.30 24.18 -50.90
C ALA A 143 -10.80 25.08 -49.75
N ALA A 144 -10.06 26.16 -49.53
CA ALA A 144 -10.33 27.21 -48.55
C ALA A 144 -11.61 28.02 -48.84
N ALA A 145 -12.38 28.29 -47.78
CA ALA A 145 -13.48 29.26 -47.78
C ALA A 145 -13.19 30.44 -46.84
N LYS A 146 -13.53 31.65 -47.29
CA LYS A 146 -13.34 32.96 -46.65
C LYS A 146 -14.19 33.17 -45.38
N PRO A 147 -13.82 34.11 -44.48
CA PRO A 147 -14.43 34.26 -43.17
C PRO A 147 -15.74 35.06 -43.23
N SER A 148 -16.75 34.62 -42.49
CA SER A 148 -17.99 35.36 -42.25
C SER A 148 -18.25 35.53 -40.75
N ALA A 149 -18.36 36.80 -40.38
CA ALA A 149 -19.07 37.45 -39.26
C ALA A 149 -19.28 36.71 -37.92
N ALA A 150 -18.85 37.41 -36.87
CA ALA A 150 -19.11 37.09 -35.47
C ALA A 150 -20.61 37.03 -35.11
N ALA A 151 -20.97 36.07 -34.26
CA ALA A 151 -22.26 35.93 -33.58
C ALA A 151 -22.04 35.80 -32.06
N PRO A 152 -23.04 36.15 -31.22
CA PRO A 152 -22.83 36.77 -29.91
C PRO A 152 -22.56 35.79 -28.76
N ALA A 153 -22.13 36.36 -27.64
CA ALA A 153 -21.64 35.73 -26.43
C ALA A 153 -22.55 34.61 -25.88
N ARG A 154 -21.95 33.44 -25.61
CA ARG A 154 -22.59 32.33 -24.90
C ARG A 154 -22.78 32.71 -23.43
N GLY A 155 -24.03 32.88 -23.01
CA GLY A 155 -24.41 32.86 -21.60
C GLY A 155 -24.06 31.52 -20.96
N ARG A 156 -23.53 31.57 -19.74
CA ARG A 156 -23.27 30.40 -18.89
C ARG A 156 -24.62 29.76 -18.55
N VAL A 157 -24.93 28.60 -19.13
CA VAL A 157 -26.00 27.75 -18.62
C VAL A 157 -25.40 26.94 -17.48
N GLU A 158 -25.67 27.38 -16.25
CA GLU A 158 -25.38 26.59 -15.05
C GLU A 158 -26.31 25.36 -15.08
N LYS A 159 -25.73 24.20 -15.36
CA LYS A 159 -26.43 22.93 -15.34
C LYS A 159 -26.84 22.68 -13.88
N ALA A 160 -28.14 22.65 -13.61
CA ALA A 160 -28.66 22.39 -12.28
C ALA A 160 -28.08 21.08 -11.73
N ILE A 161 -27.47 21.15 -10.56
CA ILE A 161 -26.95 20.00 -9.81
C ILE A 161 -28.14 19.07 -9.55
N ALA A 162 -28.03 17.83 -10.02
CA ALA A 162 -29.04 16.81 -9.76
C ALA A 162 -29.23 16.68 -8.24
N PRO A 163 -30.48 16.59 -7.74
CA PRO A 163 -30.72 16.36 -6.32
C PRO A 163 -30.01 15.06 -5.88
N PRO A 164 -29.48 15.02 -4.65
CA PRO A 164 -28.76 13.85 -4.17
C PRO A 164 -29.64 12.59 -4.27
N PRO A 165 -29.04 11.43 -4.58
CA PRO A 165 -29.77 10.18 -4.66
C PRO A 165 -30.56 9.94 -3.36
N LYS A 166 -31.77 9.43 -3.49
CA LYS A 166 -32.65 9.13 -2.35
C LYS A 166 -31.90 8.23 -1.36
N ALA A 167 -31.85 8.66 -0.09
CA ALA A 167 -31.21 7.91 0.99
C ALA A 167 -31.76 6.47 1.03
N ARG A 168 -30.88 5.49 0.87
CA ARG A 168 -31.21 4.08 1.00
C ARG A 168 -31.69 3.82 2.45
N PRO A 169 -32.77 3.04 2.67
CA PRO A 169 -33.21 2.71 4.02
C PRO A 169 -32.10 1.95 4.77
N THR A 170 -31.79 2.38 5.99
CA THR A 170 -30.78 1.75 6.83
C THR A 170 -31.22 0.32 7.18
N PRO A 171 -30.42 -0.72 6.85
CA PRO A 171 -30.74 -2.09 7.24
C PRO A 171 -30.73 -2.23 8.77
N SER A 172 -31.57 -3.11 9.32
CA SER A 172 -31.56 -3.45 10.75
C SER A 172 -30.93 -4.82 10.97
N PHE A 173 -30.21 -4.97 12.09
CA PHE A 173 -29.45 -6.19 12.38
C PHE A 173 -29.75 -6.74 13.79
N ALA A 174 -29.43 -8.02 14.00
CA ALA A 174 -29.56 -8.66 15.30
C ALA A 174 -28.54 -8.06 16.29
N GLY A 175 -29.00 -7.68 17.49
CA GLY A 175 -28.17 -7.01 18.51
C GLY A 175 -28.12 -5.48 18.39
N GLU A 176 -28.92 -4.90 17.49
CA GLU A 176 -29.08 -3.46 17.43
C GLU A 176 -29.88 -2.90 18.61
N LEU A 177 -29.38 -1.80 19.17
CA LEU A 177 -30.09 -1.06 20.20
C LEU A 177 -31.30 -0.32 19.60
N PRO A 178 -32.46 -0.29 20.27
CA PRO A 178 -33.68 0.37 19.78
C PRO A 178 -33.62 1.91 19.86
N VAL A 179 -32.42 2.50 19.99
CA VAL A 179 -32.18 3.93 20.14
C VAL A 179 -31.64 4.51 18.84
N GLU A 180 -32.03 5.73 18.48
CA GLU A 180 -31.45 6.38 17.30
C GLU A 180 -29.96 6.68 17.48
N TYR A 181 -29.20 6.62 16.39
CA TYR A 181 -27.75 6.84 16.44
C TYR A 181 -27.40 8.20 17.06
N ASP A 182 -28.07 9.27 16.63
CA ASP A 182 -27.77 10.63 17.11
C ASP A 182 -28.17 10.82 18.58
N GLN A 183 -29.20 10.11 19.06
CA GLN A 183 -29.57 10.08 20.48
C GLN A 183 -28.50 9.34 21.30
N LEU A 184 -28.02 8.19 20.82
CA LEU A 184 -26.98 7.43 21.50
C LEU A 184 -25.66 8.22 21.57
N VAL A 185 -25.32 8.97 20.52
CA VAL A 185 -24.19 9.91 20.53
C VAL A 185 -24.41 11.02 21.56
N ALA A 186 -25.61 11.58 21.65
CA ALA A 186 -25.94 12.62 22.62
C ALA A 186 -25.86 12.10 24.07
N ASP A 187 -26.30 10.87 24.32
CA ASP A 187 -26.28 10.20 25.63
C ASP A 187 -24.85 9.88 26.07
N LEU A 188 -23.99 9.44 25.14
CA LEU A 188 -22.55 9.29 25.37
C LEU A 188 -21.86 10.67 25.56
N GLY A 189 -22.46 11.73 25.03
CA GLY A 189 -21.97 13.10 25.07
C GLY A 189 -20.70 13.33 24.25
N THR A 190 -20.14 14.55 24.33
CA THR A 190 -18.75 14.81 23.92
C THR A 190 -17.83 13.83 24.64
N PRO A 191 -16.73 13.33 24.05
CA PRO A 191 -15.80 12.38 24.67
C PRO A 191 -15.41 12.83 26.08
N ARG A 192 -16.22 12.45 27.06
CA ARG A 192 -16.10 12.86 28.43
C ARG A 192 -15.58 11.63 29.11
N ARG A 193 -14.25 11.60 29.17
CA ARG A 193 -13.53 10.84 30.17
C ARG A 193 -14.32 10.94 31.47
N ARG A 194 -14.86 9.83 31.98
CA ARG A 194 -15.15 9.74 33.41
C ARG A 194 -13.79 9.72 34.08
N LEU A 195 -13.19 10.91 34.19
CA LEU A 195 -12.04 11.23 35.00
C LEU A 195 -12.41 10.86 36.43
N ARG A 196 -12.22 9.58 36.78
CA ARG A 196 -12.25 9.16 38.17
C ARG A 196 -11.02 9.80 38.82
N SER A 197 -11.28 10.97 39.41
CA SER A 197 -10.45 11.79 40.29
C SER A 197 -9.49 12.81 39.64
N ARG A 198 -9.32 13.93 40.37
CA ARG A 198 -8.29 14.96 40.13
C ARG A 198 -6.86 14.40 40.10
N VAL A 199 -6.66 13.16 40.57
CA VAL A 199 -5.35 12.46 40.64
C VAL A 199 -4.86 12.04 39.25
N THR A 200 -5.73 11.85 38.25
CA THR A 200 -5.35 11.45 36.88
C THR A 200 -5.01 12.63 35.94
N LEU A 201 -5.19 13.88 36.37
CA LEU A 201 -4.84 15.06 35.56
C LEU A 201 -3.36 15.43 35.67
N VAL A 202 -2.77 15.32 36.86
CA VAL A 202 -1.36 15.60 37.15
C VAL A 202 -0.39 14.80 36.26
N PRO A 203 -0.52 13.46 36.09
CA PRO A 203 0.38 12.71 35.21
C PRO A 203 0.22 13.07 33.73
N LEU A 204 -0.97 13.45 33.28
CA LEU A 204 -1.22 13.86 31.89
C LEU A 204 -0.68 15.26 31.58
N SER A 205 -0.78 16.21 32.52
CA SER A 205 -0.14 17.52 32.36
C SER A 205 1.38 17.45 32.47
N LEU A 206 1.94 16.54 33.28
CA LEU A 206 3.37 16.22 33.27
C LEU A 206 3.81 15.61 31.93
N LEU A 207 2.98 14.75 31.32
CA LEU A 207 3.24 14.18 30.00
C LEU A 207 3.20 15.25 28.89
N ALA A 208 2.24 16.17 28.97
CA ALA A 208 2.17 17.33 28.08
C ALA A 208 3.39 18.24 28.26
N ALA A 209 3.87 18.47 29.47
CA ALA A 209 5.11 19.23 29.69
C ALA A 209 6.36 18.48 29.18
N GLY A 210 6.37 17.14 29.28
CA GLY A 210 7.46 16.26 28.85
C GLY A 210 7.45 15.85 27.38
N GLN A 211 6.51 16.37 26.57
CA GLN A 211 6.32 15.96 25.17
C GLN A 211 7.59 16.15 24.32
N GLY A 212 8.41 17.15 24.64
CA GLY A 212 9.71 17.37 23.98
C GLY A 212 10.71 16.23 24.18
N PHE A 213 10.67 15.49 25.29
CA PHE A 213 11.51 14.29 25.46
C PHE A 213 10.91 13.08 24.75
N LEU A 214 9.57 12.94 24.79
CA LEU A 214 8.88 11.85 24.09
C LEU A 214 8.97 11.98 22.56
N GLY A 215 9.15 13.19 22.03
CA GLY A 215 9.40 13.42 20.61
C GLY A 215 10.70 12.83 20.06
N ALA A 216 11.65 12.47 20.94
CA ALA A 216 12.86 11.74 20.57
C ALA A 216 12.60 10.27 20.22
N LEU A 217 11.46 9.71 20.63
CA LEU A 217 11.16 8.29 20.43
C LEU A 217 10.89 7.94 18.96
N SER A 218 10.96 6.65 18.64
CA SER A 218 10.68 6.12 17.29
C SER A 218 9.22 6.38 16.87
N PRO A 219 8.93 6.42 15.54
CA PRO A 219 7.57 6.63 15.05
C PRO A 219 6.56 5.65 15.64
N ALA A 220 6.90 4.35 15.66
CA ALA A 220 6.05 3.31 16.21
C ALA A 220 5.77 3.50 17.71
N MET A 221 6.76 3.95 18.49
CA MET A 221 6.57 4.19 19.92
C MET A 221 5.68 5.42 20.16
N LYS A 222 5.88 6.50 19.41
CA LYS A 222 5.04 7.70 19.49
C LYS A 222 3.59 7.39 19.12
N GLN A 223 3.35 6.59 18.08
CA GLN A 223 2.00 6.12 17.72
C GLN A 223 1.35 5.29 18.83
N ARG A 224 2.11 4.42 19.51
CA ARG A 224 1.59 3.67 20.65
C ARG A 224 1.26 4.55 21.84
N ILE A 225 2.07 5.57 22.12
CA ILE A 225 1.78 6.56 23.17
C ILE A 225 0.55 7.39 22.79
N ASP A 226 0.44 7.82 21.53
CA ASP A 226 -0.72 8.54 21.00
C ASP A 226 -2.00 7.71 21.13
N ALA A 227 -1.96 6.42 20.77
CA ALA A 227 -3.08 5.50 20.98
C ALA A 227 -3.45 5.38 22.47
N SER A 228 -2.46 5.26 23.36
CA SER A 228 -2.69 5.22 24.81
C SER A 228 -3.25 6.52 25.40
N VAL A 229 -2.87 7.70 24.87
CA VAL A 229 -3.32 9.00 25.36
C VAL A 229 -4.67 9.40 24.75
N SER A 230 -4.87 9.13 23.46
CA SER A 230 -6.08 9.40 22.66
C SER A 230 -6.61 10.85 22.68
N ASP A 231 -5.90 11.79 23.31
CA ASP A 231 -6.22 13.22 23.37
C ASP A 231 -5.00 14.06 22.98
N ARG A 232 -5.12 14.75 21.84
CA ARG A 232 -4.05 15.59 21.26
C ARG A 232 -3.61 16.75 22.15
N ARG A 233 -4.41 17.14 23.15
CA ARG A 233 -4.03 18.19 24.10
C ARG A 233 -2.86 17.77 24.98
N PHE A 234 -2.74 16.47 25.26
CA PHE A 234 -1.71 15.95 26.16
C PHE A 234 -0.54 15.31 25.42
N PHE A 235 -0.79 14.75 24.24
CA PHE A 235 0.27 14.22 23.40
C PHE A 235 -0.13 14.34 21.93
N ASP A 236 0.66 15.07 21.16
CA ASP A 236 0.56 15.12 19.70
C ASP A 236 1.93 14.69 19.13
N PRO A 237 2.01 13.62 18.30
CA PRO A 237 3.28 13.14 17.76
C PRO A 237 4.07 14.18 16.97
N GLN A 238 3.37 15.10 16.29
CA GLN A 238 3.97 16.17 15.49
C GLN A 238 4.52 17.26 16.40
N LEU A 239 3.70 17.73 17.33
CA LEU A 239 4.12 18.75 18.29
C LEU A 239 5.26 18.25 19.19
N ALA A 240 5.20 17.01 19.64
CA ALA A 240 6.25 16.37 20.42
C ALA A 240 7.57 16.33 19.63
N THR A 241 7.52 15.94 18.35
CA THR A 241 8.72 15.89 17.49
C THR A 241 9.28 17.29 17.23
N ALA A 242 8.42 18.28 16.94
CA ALA A 242 8.85 19.67 16.75
C ALA A 242 9.47 20.24 18.04
N ALA A 243 8.81 20.05 19.18
CA ALA A 243 9.32 20.45 20.49
C ALA A 243 10.68 19.77 20.80
N ASN A 244 10.85 18.50 20.41
CA ASN A 244 12.12 17.82 20.55
C ASN A 244 13.23 18.41 19.67
N VAL A 245 12.92 18.77 18.42
CA VAL A 245 13.88 19.45 17.52
C VAL A 245 14.36 20.77 18.13
N PHE A 246 13.45 21.57 18.70
CA PHE A 246 13.84 22.80 19.41
C PHE A 246 14.65 22.50 20.68
N LEU A 247 14.26 21.48 21.45
CA LEU A 247 14.98 21.06 22.64
C LEU A 247 16.42 20.59 22.31
N ASN A 248 16.62 19.97 21.14
CA ASN A 248 17.91 19.51 20.65
C ASN A 248 18.89 20.67 20.38
N LEU A 249 18.38 21.88 20.07
CA LEU A 249 19.21 23.09 19.97
C LEU A 249 19.86 23.48 21.31
N VAL A 250 19.38 22.92 22.43
CA VAL A 250 19.96 23.11 23.77
C VAL A 250 20.68 21.85 24.25
N ILE A 251 20.07 20.66 24.07
CA ILE A 251 20.62 19.39 24.56
C ILE A 251 21.98 19.09 23.90
N TYR A 252 22.11 19.22 22.58
CA TYR A 252 23.38 18.87 21.91
C TYR A 252 24.53 19.81 22.27
N PRO A 253 24.38 21.15 22.29
CA PRO A 253 25.43 22.03 22.80
C PRO A 253 25.84 21.72 24.23
N VAL A 254 24.87 21.51 25.14
CA VAL A 254 25.17 21.17 26.53
C VAL A 254 25.92 19.83 26.62
N ALA A 255 25.46 18.80 25.90
CA ALA A 255 26.12 17.49 25.87
C ALA A 255 27.55 17.58 25.33
N CYS A 256 27.79 18.36 24.28
CA CYS A 256 29.13 18.56 23.71
C CYS A 256 30.06 19.27 24.71
N VAL A 257 29.57 20.30 25.41
CA VAL A 257 30.35 21.00 26.45
C VAL A 257 30.64 20.09 27.64
N VAL A 258 29.65 19.32 28.11
CA VAL A 258 29.83 18.36 29.21
C VAL A 258 30.84 17.29 28.84
N ALA A 259 30.77 16.75 27.62
CA ALA A 259 31.74 15.78 27.11
C ALA A 259 33.15 16.39 27.04
N ALA A 260 33.29 17.63 26.57
CA ALA A 260 34.56 18.32 26.52
C ALA A 260 35.18 18.55 27.91
N ILE A 261 34.36 18.86 28.92
CA ILE A 261 34.80 18.99 30.31
C ILE A 261 35.21 17.62 30.86
N ALA A 262 34.40 16.59 30.65
CA ALA A 262 34.64 15.24 31.16
C ALA A 262 35.94 14.63 30.59
N LEU A 263 36.24 14.89 29.31
CA LEU A 263 37.47 14.49 28.64
C LEU A 263 38.67 15.41 28.94
N ARG A 264 38.52 16.36 29.88
CA ARG A 264 39.53 17.36 30.28
C ARG A 264 40.04 18.26 29.15
N HIS A 265 39.25 18.46 28.09
CA HIS A 265 39.61 19.34 26.99
C HIS A 265 39.37 20.83 27.31
N VAL A 266 38.50 21.16 28.27
CA VAL A 266 38.09 22.55 28.57
C VAL A 266 37.75 22.72 30.06
N SER A 267 38.01 23.90 30.62
CA SER A 267 37.46 24.35 31.91
C SER A 267 36.33 25.38 31.68
N LEU A 268 35.27 25.33 32.49
CA LEU A 268 34.04 26.14 32.34
C LEU A 268 34.27 27.67 32.26
N PHE A 269 35.45 28.15 32.66
CA PHE A 269 35.80 29.57 32.76
C PHE A 269 36.86 30.03 31.74
N THR A 270 37.15 29.23 30.72
CA THR A 270 38.06 29.63 29.62
C THR A 270 37.30 30.02 28.36
N ALA A 271 37.93 30.69 27.39
CA ALA A 271 37.29 31.19 26.16
C ALA A 271 36.93 30.09 25.12
N VAL A 272 37.22 28.82 25.41
CA VAL A 272 37.08 27.65 24.51
C VAL A 272 35.66 27.01 24.37
N PRO A 273 34.59 27.36 25.13
CA PRO A 273 33.29 26.69 24.99
C PRO A 273 32.58 26.90 23.65
N HIS A 274 32.87 27.99 22.94
CA HIS A 274 32.08 28.41 21.78
C HIS A 274 32.16 27.43 20.60
N HIS A 275 33.32 26.80 20.35
CA HIS A 275 33.44 25.78 19.30
C HIS A 275 32.66 24.50 19.63
N TRP A 276 32.60 24.10 20.90
CA TRP A 276 31.80 22.94 21.33
C TRP A 276 30.30 23.22 21.28
N ILE A 277 29.89 24.46 21.59
CA ILE A 277 28.52 24.92 21.39
C ILE A 277 28.17 24.92 19.90
N ALA A 278 29.05 25.43 19.04
CA ALA A 278 28.86 25.42 17.59
C ALA A 278 28.79 23.99 17.03
N LEU A 279 29.62 23.07 17.52
CA LEU A 279 29.56 21.65 17.18
C LEU A 279 28.21 21.04 17.55
N GLY A 280 27.75 21.27 18.79
CA GLY A 280 26.44 20.78 19.24
C GLY A 280 25.29 21.35 18.43
N LEU A 281 25.34 22.63 18.05
CA LEU A 281 24.33 23.26 17.20
C LEU A 281 24.34 22.66 15.78
N THR A 282 25.53 22.38 15.25
CA THR A 282 25.69 21.74 13.94
C THR A 282 25.11 20.33 13.94
N ILE A 283 25.34 19.55 15.01
CA ILE A 283 24.75 18.22 15.19
C ILE A 283 23.22 18.33 15.28
N ALA A 284 22.69 19.29 16.05
CA ALA A 284 21.25 19.49 16.19
C ALA A 284 20.58 19.83 14.85
N VAL A 285 21.18 20.74 14.06
CA VAL A 285 20.67 21.12 12.74
C VAL A 285 20.78 19.95 11.75
N GLY A 286 21.91 19.24 11.73
CA GLY A 286 22.11 18.08 10.87
C GLY A 286 21.13 16.95 11.17
N GLU A 287 20.90 16.66 12.45
CA GLU A 287 19.90 15.68 12.87
C GLU A 287 18.48 16.13 12.50
N ALA A 288 18.12 17.40 12.74
CA ALA A 288 16.81 17.93 12.36
C ALA A 288 16.56 17.80 10.85
N ALA A 289 17.57 18.13 10.02
CA ALA A 289 17.51 17.98 8.58
C ALA A 289 17.36 16.50 8.17
N TRP A 290 18.07 15.58 8.82
CA TRP A 290 17.94 14.14 8.56
C TRP A 290 16.56 13.60 8.97
N ARG A 291 16.03 14.04 10.12
CA ARG A 291 14.73 13.60 10.65
C ARG A 291 13.56 14.09 9.81
N LEU A 292 13.67 15.30 9.27
CA LEU A 292 12.66 15.97 8.45
C LEU A 292 12.96 15.89 6.95
N ARG A 293 13.88 15.01 6.53
CA ARG A 293 14.39 15.00 5.15
C ARG A 293 13.28 14.86 4.10
N GLU A 294 12.24 14.07 4.35
CA GLU A 294 11.15 13.92 3.37
C GLU A 294 10.31 15.19 3.23
N SER A 295 10.09 15.92 4.33
CA SER A 295 9.37 17.20 4.27
C SER A 295 10.25 18.34 3.74
N PHE A 296 11.54 18.36 4.11
CA PHE A 296 12.46 19.44 3.74
C PHE A 296 12.96 19.35 2.30
N PHE A 297 13.29 18.15 1.82
CA PHE A 297 13.79 17.93 0.46
C PHE A 297 12.70 17.44 -0.51
N GLY A 298 11.63 16.79 -0.01
CA GLY A 298 10.57 16.20 -0.82
C GLY A 298 9.24 16.98 -0.82
N ALA A 299 9.16 18.13 -0.15
CA ALA A 299 7.95 18.97 -0.03
C ALA A 299 6.68 18.23 0.45
N ALA A 300 6.85 17.09 1.13
CA ALA A 300 5.74 16.32 1.67
C ALA A 300 5.20 16.97 2.96
N PRO A 301 3.87 17.07 3.14
CA PRO A 301 3.29 17.67 4.33
C PRO A 301 3.61 16.82 5.57
N LEU A 302 3.89 17.48 6.70
CA LEU A 302 4.31 16.84 7.97
C LEU A 302 3.28 15.84 8.53
N SER A 303 2.02 15.92 8.08
CA SER A 303 0.93 14.98 8.44
C SER A 303 1.06 13.62 7.79
N GLU A 304 1.75 13.54 6.65
CA GLU A 304 1.82 12.34 5.82
C GLU A 304 3.15 11.61 5.95
N VAL A 305 4.15 12.24 6.59
CA VAL A 305 5.51 11.71 6.72
C VAL A 305 5.72 11.05 8.08
N PRO A 306 6.34 9.85 8.15
CA PRO A 306 6.73 9.24 9.42
C PRO A 306 7.84 10.06 10.09
N LEU A 307 7.46 10.86 11.10
CA LEU A 307 8.36 11.69 11.88
C LEU A 307 9.39 10.85 12.65
N ARG A 308 10.64 10.82 12.19
CA ARG A 308 11.73 10.01 12.80
C ARG A 308 12.03 10.42 14.25
N GLY A 309 12.52 9.45 15.01
CA GLY A 309 13.06 9.68 16.35
C GLY A 309 14.43 10.38 16.32
N ALA A 310 14.87 10.84 17.48
CA ALA A 310 16.22 11.39 17.67
C ALA A 310 17.27 10.28 17.78
N LEU A 311 18.55 10.62 17.60
CA LEU A 311 19.70 9.73 17.75
C LEU A 311 19.74 9.08 19.14
N TYR A 312 19.35 9.84 20.17
CA TYR A 312 19.26 9.33 21.55
C TYR A 312 17.89 8.73 21.89
N GLY A 313 16.97 8.64 20.93
CA GLY A 313 15.65 8.02 21.08
C GLY A 313 15.68 6.60 21.68
N PRO A 314 16.63 5.72 21.29
CA PRO A 314 16.76 4.38 21.90
C PRO A 314 17.00 4.42 23.41
N LEU A 315 17.73 5.41 23.94
CA LEU A 315 17.97 5.55 25.38
C LEU A 315 16.69 5.90 26.15
N LEU A 316 15.74 6.58 25.51
CA LEU A 316 14.45 6.95 26.10
C LEU A 316 13.37 5.88 25.90
N TRP A 317 13.66 4.79 25.21
CA TRP A 317 12.70 3.71 24.98
C TRP A 317 12.07 3.15 26.27
N PRO A 318 12.80 2.96 27.39
CA PRO A 318 12.21 2.51 28.66
C PRO A 318 11.17 3.50 29.21
N LEU A 319 11.42 4.81 29.06
CA LEU A 319 10.48 5.86 29.45
C LEU A 319 9.18 5.76 28.65
N GLY A 320 9.28 5.56 27.33
CA GLY A 320 8.11 5.33 26.47
C GLY A 320 7.29 4.10 26.89
N ARG A 321 7.96 2.99 27.23
CA ARG A 321 7.28 1.80 27.77
C ARG A 321 6.62 2.04 29.12
N PHE A 322 7.26 2.78 30.02
CA PHE A 322 6.69 3.13 31.30
C PHE A 322 5.40 3.96 31.12
N VAL A 323 5.41 4.94 30.23
CA VAL A 323 4.23 5.74 29.89
C VAL A 323 3.08 4.88 29.37
N ILE A 324 3.36 3.95 28.45
CA ILE A 324 2.34 3.02 27.92
C ILE A 324 1.81 2.09 29.02
N ALA A 325 2.70 1.57 29.88
CA ALA A 325 2.31 0.69 30.98
C ALA A 325 1.45 1.42 32.02
N ALA A 326 1.76 2.68 32.31
CA ALA A 326 1.02 3.50 33.27
C ALA A 326 -0.36 3.95 32.75
N LEU A 327 -0.50 4.19 31.44
CA LEU A 327 -1.75 4.62 30.82
C LEU A 327 -2.63 3.47 30.32
N GLY A 328 -2.03 2.31 30.06
CA GLY A 328 -2.65 1.15 29.43
C GLY A 328 -2.71 1.29 27.90
N ALA A 329 -2.53 0.19 27.16
CA ALA A 329 -2.80 0.17 25.72
C ALA A 329 -4.31 0.22 25.51
N ARG A 330 -4.85 1.30 24.93
CA ARG A 330 -6.29 1.46 24.66
C ARG A 330 -6.50 1.71 23.17
N GLY A 331 -7.42 0.96 22.58
CA GLY A 331 -7.72 1.03 21.15
C GLY A 331 -6.77 0.23 20.25
N ALA A 332 -7.29 -0.10 19.07
CA ALA A 332 -6.57 -0.75 17.99
C ALA A 332 -6.88 0.02 16.70
N ALA A 333 -5.83 0.43 15.98
CA ALA A 333 -5.97 1.03 14.67
C ALA A 333 -5.19 0.17 13.67
N SER A 334 -5.81 -0.19 12.55
CA SER A 334 -5.08 -0.75 11.41
C SER A 334 -4.24 0.36 10.79
N SER A 335 -2.93 0.17 10.67
CA SER A 335 -2.04 1.09 9.96
C SER A 335 -1.67 0.51 8.60
N VAL A 336 -1.96 1.22 7.52
CA VAL A 336 -1.41 0.89 6.19
C VAL A 336 0.06 1.31 6.17
N GLY A 337 0.96 0.34 5.96
CA GLY A 337 2.40 0.61 5.89
C GLY A 337 2.75 1.49 4.69
N PHE A 338 3.60 2.50 4.89
CA PHE A 338 4.11 3.39 3.85
C PHE A 338 5.35 2.77 3.17
N ASP A 339 5.25 2.45 1.87
CA ASP A 339 6.30 1.74 1.12
C ASP A 339 7.32 2.72 0.49
N GLY A 340 7.91 3.59 1.29
CA GLY A 340 9.06 4.40 0.86
C GLY A 340 8.83 5.35 -0.32
N PHE A 341 9.89 6.03 -0.74
CA PHE A 341 9.84 7.23 -1.60
C PHE A 341 9.87 6.93 -3.12
N TYR A 342 10.14 5.69 -3.54
CA TYR A 342 10.20 5.33 -4.96
C TYR A 342 8.84 4.93 -5.55
N ALA A 343 7.84 4.73 -4.71
CA ALA A 343 6.45 4.55 -5.10
C ALA A 343 5.76 5.93 -4.98
N GLY A 344 5.38 6.55 -6.10
CA GLY A 344 4.75 7.88 -6.08
C GLY A 344 3.47 7.96 -5.23
N ARG A 345 2.96 9.17 -4.99
CA ARG A 345 1.70 9.40 -4.22
C ARG A 345 0.55 8.53 -4.71
N ASP A 346 0.43 8.38 -6.02
CA ASP A 346 -0.60 7.57 -6.68
C ASP A 346 -0.55 6.10 -6.24
N HIS A 347 0.66 5.58 -5.98
CA HIS A 347 0.87 4.21 -5.53
C HIS A 347 0.47 4.00 -4.06
N TYR A 348 0.61 5.02 -3.22
CA TYR A 348 0.11 4.99 -1.84
C TYR A 348 -1.43 5.00 -1.82
N ASP A 349 -2.04 5.86 -2.64
CA ASP A 349 -3.50 5.96 -2.73
C ASP A 349 -4.11 4.66 -3.27
N GLU A 350 -3.46 4.02 -4.25
CA GLU A 350 -3.87 2.72 -4.75
C GLU A 350 -3.73 1.62 -3.69
N LYS A 351 -2.64 1.63 -2.90
CA LYS A 351 -2.46 0.71 -1.77
C LYS A 351 -3.53 0.93 -0.70
N LEU A 352 -3.85 2.17 -0.35
CA LEU A 352 -4.90 2.50 0.62
C LEU A 352 -6.27 2.00 0.13
N GLU A 353 -6.62 2.26 -1.14
CA GLU A 353 -7.85 1.75 -1.74
C GLU A 353 -7.87 0.23 -1.82
N ARG A 354 -6.72 -0.42 -2.02
CA ARG A 354 -6.59 -1.88 -1.94
C ARG A 354 -6.92 -2.38 -0.53
N GLU A 355 -6.34 -1.78 0.51
CA GLU A 355 -6.63 -2.18 1.90
C GLU A 355 -8.11 -1.92 2.27
N ARG A 356 -8.73 -0.85 1.76
CA ARG A 356 -10.18 -0.62 1.90
C ARG A 356 -10.99 -1.74 1.26
N ARG A 357 -10.59 -2.25 0.09
CA ARG A 357 -11.26 -3.36 -0.61
C ARG A 357 -11.23 -4.68 0.17
N TYR A 358 -10.18 -4.89 0.97
CA TYR A 358 -10.09 -6.02 1.89
C TYR A 358 -10.72 -5.76 3.27
N GLY A 359 -11.32 -4.59 3.51
CA GLY A 359 -11.88 -4.22 4.81
C GLY A 359 -10.82 -4.10 5.92
N SER A 360 -9.56 -3.88 5.54
CA SER A 360 -8.44 -3.82 6.49
C SER A 360 -8.21 -2.41 7.03
N VAL A 361 -8.95 -1.41 6.54
CA VAL A 361 -8.88 -0.01 7.00
C VAL A 361 -9.98 0.27 8.01
N TYR A 362 -9.66 0.14 9.29
CA TYR A 362 -10.56 0.46 10.40
C TYR A 362 -9.84 1.08 11.60
N ARG A 363 -10.60 1.84 12.38
CA ARG A 363 -10.16 2.47 13.63
C ARG A 363 -11.12 2.13 14.74
N LEU A 364 -10.62 1.49 15.80
CA LEU A 364 -11.37 1.23 17.02
C LEU A 364 -10.91 2.19 18.13
N GLU A 365 -11.75 3.17 18.45
CA GLU A 365 -11.60 4.02 19.63
C GLU A 365 -12.24 3.34 20.83
N GLU A 366 -11.45 3.13 21.89
CA GLU A 366 -11.95 2.57 23.14
C GLU A 366 -12.18 3.69 24.17
N ARG A 367 -13.45 3.95 24.49
CA ARG A 367 -13.85 4.84 25.59
C ARG A 367 -14.12 4.04 26.87
N ASP A 368 -14.30 4.74 27.99
CA ASP A 368 -14.62 4.08 29.27
C ASP A 368 -16.04 3.47 29.26
N ASP A 369 -16.96 4.04 28.47
CA ASP A 369 -18.39 3.72 28.40
C ASP A 369 -18.83 3.04 27.09
N ALA A 370 -18.06 3.17 26.01
CA ALA A 370 -18.35 2.55 24.70
C ALA A 370 -17.09 2.25 23.88
N TYR A 371 -17.23 1.40 22.87
CA TYR A 371 -16.32 1.31 21.73
C TYR A 371 -16.92 2.09 20.55
N ILE A 372 -16.08 2.82 19.82
CA ILE A 372 -16.46 3.46 18.56
C ILE A 372 -15.59 2.89 17.46
N LEU A 373 -16.22 2.19 16.53
CA LEU A 373 -15.56 1.58 15.39
C LEU A 373 -15.88 2.38 14.14
N HIS A 374 -14.83 2.80 13.43
CA HIS A 374 -14.91 3.38 12.10
C HIS A 374 -14.32 2.40 11.11
N VAL A 375 -15.08 2.03 10.07
CA VAL A 375 -14.61 1.20 8.95
C VAL A 375 -14.74 2.01 7.67
N GLU A 376 -13.65 2.09 6.91
CA GLU A 376 -13.63 2.77 5.62
C GLU A 376 -13.90 1.78 4.50
N PHE A 377 -14.96 2.03 3.74
CA PHE A 377 -15.30 1.27 2.55
C PHE A 377 -14.56 1.82 1.32
N PRO A 378 -14.37 1.00 0.27
CA PRO A 378 -13.69 1.43 -0.95
C PRO A 378 -14.40 2.62 -1.60
N ARG A 379 -13.61 3.56 -2.13
CA ARG A 379 -14.13 4.79 -2.76
C ARG A 379 -13.89 4.81 -4.26
N VAL A 380 -12.82 4.16 -4.72
CA VAL A 380 -12.39 4.21 -6.12
C VAL A 380 -12.30 2.80 -6.69
N LEU A 381 -12.84 2.60 -7.88
CA LEU A 381 -12.72 1.35 -8.62
C LEU A 381 -11.26 1.13 -9.07
N PRO A 382 -10.76 -0.12 -9.01
CA PRO A 382 -9.44 -0.43 -9.54
C PRO A 382 -9.41 -0.11 -11.04
N PRO A 383 -8.27 0.36 -11.57
CA PRO A 383 -8.10 0.50 -13.00
C PRO A 383 -8.25 -0.88 -13.67
N SER A 384 -9.15 -0.98 -14.64
CA SER A 384 -9.42 -2.21 -15.37
C SER A 384 -9.94 -1.86 -16.76
N SER A 385 -9.36 -2.46 -17.79
CA SER A 385 -9.86 -2.34 -19.18
C SER A 385 -11.32 -2.78 -19.29
N LEU A 386 -11.73 -3.81 -18.55
CA LEU A 386 -13.12 -4.24 -18.49
C LEU A 386 -14.03 -3.17 -17.87
N ALA A 387 -13.54 -2.35 -16.94
CA ALA A 387 -14.32 -1.24 -16.39
C ALA A 387 -14.56 -0.17 -17.46
N ASP A 388 -13.56 0.10 -18.30
CA ASP A 388 -13.64 1.04 -19.42
C ASP A 388 -14.58 0.51 -20.51
N ASP A 389 -14.48 -0.77 -20.88
CA ASP A 389 -15.35 -1.42 -21.86
C ASP A 389 -16.81 -1.45 -21.40
N LEU A 390 -17.02 -1.68 -20.10
CA LEU A 390 -18.35 -1.61 -19.49
C LEU A 390 -18.82 -0.17 -19.29
N GLY A 391 -18.00 0.86 -19.56
CA GLY A 391 -18.34 2.26 -19.36
C GLY A 391 -18.71 2.58 -17.91
N LEU A 392 -18.01 1.97 -16.94
CA LEU A 392 -18.24 2.19 -15.52
C LEU A 392 -17.56 3.49 -15.06
N SER A 393 -18.18 4.18 -14.11
CA SER A 393 -17.56 5.34 -13.45
C SER A 393 -16.31 4.88 -12.67
N ARG A 394 -15.35 5.78 -12.42
CA ARG A 394 -14.24 5.51 -11.49
C ARG A 394 -14.68 5.46 -10.02
N GLU A 395 -15.85 5.99 -9.70
CA GLU A 395 -16.40 5.97 -8.35
C GLU A 395 -16.95 4.58 -7.99
N MET A 396 -16.56 4.07 -6.83
CA MET A 396 -17.04 2.76 -6.36
C MET A 396 -18.52 2.84 -5.95
N PRO A 397 -19.39 1.88 -6.36
CA PRO A 397 -20.76 1.81 -5.88
C PRO A 397 -20.83 1.47 -4.38
N ASP A 398 -22.00 1.67 -3.76
CA ASP A 398 -22.21 1.29 -2.36
C ASP A 398 -22.22 -0.23 -2.22
N TYR A 399 -21.49 -0.72 -1.21
CA TYR A 399 -21.53 -2.10 -0.81
C TYR A 399 -22.81 -2.38 -0.02
N ASP A 400 -23.31 -3.61 -0.11
CA ASP A 400 -24.14 -4.14 0.97
C ASP A 400 -23.25 -4.44 2.16
N TYR A 401 -23.81 -4.34 3.35
CA TYR A 401 -23.09 -4.72 4.55
C TYR A 401 -24.00 -5.44 5.53
N GLU A 402 -23.42 -6.39 6.25
CA GLU A 402 -24.05 -7.13 7.34
C GLU A 402 -23.21 -6.95 8.60
N LEU A 403 -23.88 -6.70 9.73
CA LEU A 403 -23.25 -6.48 11.03
C LEU A 403 -23.65 -7.59 11.98
N ALA A 404 -22.66 -8.17 12.67
CA ALA A 404 -22.90 -9.20 13.66
C ALA A 404 -22.01 -9.00 14.89
N LEU A 405 -22.59 -9.21 16.07
CA LEU A 405 -21.87 -9.29 17.33
C LEU A 405 -21.86 -10.75 17.79
N ARG A 406 -20.68 -11.39 17.83
CA ARG A 406 -20.49 -12.80 18.19
C ARG A 406 -19.37 -12.94 19.23
N ASP A 407 -19.67 -13.47 20.41
CA ASP A 407 -18.66 -13.89 21.41
C ASP A 407 -17.54 -12.87 21.68
N GLY A 408 -17.90 -11.59 21.87
CA GLY A 408 -16.92 -10.52 22.11
C GLY A 408 -16.14 -10.09 20.87
N THR A 409 -16.53 -10.54 19.68
CA THR A 409 -16.03 -10.06 18.38
C THR A 409 -17.14 -9.37 17.62
N PHE A 410 -16.84 -8.19 17.08
CA PHE A 410 -17.72 -7.49 16.15
C PHE A 410 -17.27 -7.75 14.72
N GLU A 411 -18.19 -8.24 13.89
CA GLU A 411 -17.94 -8.58 12.50
C GLU A 411 -18.67 -7.60 11.57
N VAL A 412 -17.94 -7.03 10.61
CA VAL A 412 -18.48 -6.25 9.49
C VAL A 412 -18.23 -7.02 8.22
N HIS A 413 -19.29 -7.51 7.59
CA HIS A 413 -19.22 -8.20 6.31
C HIS A 413 -19.69 -7.24 5.22
N GLY A 414 -18.87 -6.96 4.21
CA GLY A 414 -19.22 -6.10 3.09
C GLY A 414 -19.26 -6.89 1.78
N ARG A 415 -20.27 -6.66 0.93
CA ARG A 415 -20.43 -7.33 -0.38
C ARG A 415 -20.76 -6.35 -1.50
N VAL A 416 -20.15 -6.55 -2.66
CA VAL A 416 -20.49 -5.78 -3.88
C VAL A 416 -21.86 -6.22 -4.40
N THR A 417 -22.78 -5.26 -4.53
CA THR A 417 -24.16 -5.51 -5.02
C THR A 417 -24.29 -5.38 -6.53
N ASP A 418 -23.61 -4.40 -7.13
CA ASP A 418 -23.73 -4.11 -8.56
C ASP A 418 -23.18 -5.29 -9.40
N PRO A 419 -24.02 -5.96 -10.20
CA PRO A 419 -23.59 -7.10 -11.01
C PRO A 419 -22.52 -6.75 -12.04
N ARG A 420 -22.47 -5.51 -12.53
CA ARG A 420 -21.47 -5.04 -13.51
C ARG A 420 -20.12 -4.88 -12.83
N VAL A 421 -20.10 -4.29 -11.63
CA VAL A 421 -18.87 -4.16 -10.83
C VAL A 421 -18.41 -5.51 -10.30
N ARG A 422 -19.33 -6.41 -9.97
CA ARG A 422 -18.99 -7.77 -9.55
C ARG A 422 -18.28 -8.58 -10.65
N LYS A 423 -18.48 -8.27 -11.94
CA LYS A 423 -17.66 -8.88 -13.00
C LYS A 423 -16.19 -8.47 -12.92
N LEU A 424 -15.92 -7.25 -12.45
CA LEU A 424 -14.55 -6.77 -12.28
C LEU A 424 -13.81 -7.54 -11.19
N THR A 425 -14.48 -8.12 -10.19
CA THR A 425 -13.80 -8.87 -9.12
C THR A 425 -13.11 -10.14 -9.64
N ALA A 426 -13.51 -10.63 -10.82
CA ALA A 426 -12.88 -11.78 -11.46
C ALA A 426 -11.63 -11.40 -12.29
N VAL A 427 -11.45 -10.12 -12.62
CA VAL A 427 -10.44 -9.65 -13.58
C VAL A 427 -9.48 -8.64 -12.97
N ALA A 428 -9.95 -7.76 -12.09
CA ALA A 428 -9.16 -6.74 -11.46
C ALA A 428 -8.34 -7.33 -10.29
N PRO A 429 -7.02 -7.08 -10.26
CA PRO A 429 -6.18 -7.56 -9.17
C PRO A 429 -6.59 -6.89 -7.85
N ALA A 430 -6.52 -7.66 -6.78
CA ALA A 430 -6.77 -7.20 -5.42
C ALA A 430 -8.15 -6.52 -5.24
N PHE A 431 -9.18 -7.09 -5.88
CA PHE A 431 -10.56 -6.66 -5.74
C PHE A 431 -11.49 -7.82 -5.37
N PRO A 432 -11.59 -8.17 -4.07
CA PRO A 432 -12.50 -9.21 -3.63
C PRO A 432 -13.96 -8.77 -3.78
N SER A 433 -14.85 -9.71 -4.08
CA SER A 433 -16.30 -9.46 -4.14
C SER A 433 -16.95 -9.21 -2.79
N GLU A 434 -16.29 -9.69 -1.72
CA GLU A 434 -16.72 -9.52 -0.35
C GLU A 434 -15.51 -9.44 0.59
N PHE A 435 -15.68 -8.77 1.72
CA PHE A 435 -14.67 -8.70 2.77
C PHE A 435 -15.31 -8.88 4.14
N THR A 436 -14.51 -9.31 5.12
CA THR A 436 -14.96 -9.42 6.52
C THR A 436 -13.94 -8.77 7.44
N THR A 437 -14.34 -7.70 8.11
CA THR A 437 -13.57 -7.07 9.19
C THR A 437 -13.97 -7.70 10.51
N ARG A 438 -13.03 -8.28 11.24
CA ARG A 438 -13.26 -8.84 12.59
C ARG A 438 -12.53 -8.01 13.62
N VAL A 439 -13.28 -7.49 14.59
CA VAL A 439 -12.75 -6.64 15.66
C VAL A 439 -13.01 -7.28 17.00
N ALA A 440 -11.96 -7.75 17.66
CA ALA A 440 -12.05 -8.29 19.01
C ALA A 440 -12.29 -7.17 20.03
N LEU A 441 -13.34 -7.30 20.84
CA LEU A 441 -13.70 -6.41 21.93
C LEU A 441 -13.20 -7.00 23.25
N ARG A 442 -12.56 -6.16 24.08
CA ARG A 442 -11.98 -6.61 25.35
C ARG A 442 -13.01 -6.74 26.46
N GLN A 443 -14.10 -5.98 26.38
CA GLN A 443 -15.18 -5.96 27.34
C GLN A 443 -16.50 -6.31 26.64
N PRO A 444 -17.43 -6.99 27.34
CA PRO A 444 -18.75 -7.26 26.79
C PRO A 444 -19.47 -5.93 26.52
N VAL A 445 -20.28 -5.92 25.46
CA VAL A 445 -21.09 -4.78 25.03
C VAL A 445 -22.58 -5.14 25.13
N GLN A 446 -23.42 -4.14 25.37
CA GLN A 446 -24.87 -4.34 25.52
C GLN A 446 -25.57 -4.58 24.17
N GLY A 447 -24.98 -4.06 23.11
CA GLY A 447 -25.48 -4.08 21.74
C GLY A 447 -24.69 -3.10 20.90
N PHE A 448 -25.19 -2.77 19.72
CA PHE A 448 -24.57 -1.76 18.87
C PHE A 448 -25.60 -0.87 18.17
N ARG A 449 -25.14 0.28 17.68
CA ARG A 449 -25.88 1.12 16.74
C ARG A 449 -24.95 1.64 15.68
N HIS A 450 -25.39 1.69 14.43
CA HIS A 450 -24.54 2.05 13.31
C HIS A 450 -25.11 3.21 12.49
N ARG A 451 -24.22 3.84 11.71
CA ARG A 451 -24.52 4.83 10.70
C ARG A 451 -23.58 4.65 9.53
N TYR A 452 -24.11 4.64 8.32
CA TYR A 452 -23.32 4.59 7.09
C TYR A 452 -23.50 5.90 6.32
N ARG A 453 -22.42 6.65 6.11
CA ARG A 453 -22.40 7.89 5.32
C ARG A 453 -21.07 8.02 4.59
N ASP A 454 -21.10 8.46 3.34
CA ASP A 454 -19.90 8.78 2.55
C ASP A 454 -18.82 7.69 2.56
N LYS A 455 -19.21 6.42 2.35
CA LYS A 455 -18.34 5.23 2.40
C LYS A 455 -17.66 5.00 3.77
N MET A 456 -18.21 5.55 4.84
CA MET A 456 -17.73 5.35 6.20
C MET A 456 -18.84 4.72 7.03
N LEU A 457 -18.54 3.55 7.59
CA LEU A 457 -19.39 2.89 8.56
C LEU A 457 -18.91 3.26 9.96
N GLU A 458 -19.77 3.92 10.71
CA GLU A 458 -19.55 4.27 12.11
C GLU A 458 -20.43 3.37 12.98
N VAL A 459 -19.84 2.64 13.91
CA VAL A 459 -20.54 1.76 14.84
C VAL A 459 -20.20 2.14 16.27
N ILE A 460 -21.23 2.35 17.08
CA ILE A 460 -21.13 2.60 18.51
C ILE A 460 -21.54 1.33 19.23
N LEU A 461 -20.67 0.82 20.10
CA LEU A 461 -20.90 -0.36 20.92
C LEU A 461 -20.78 0.00 22.41
N PRO A 462 -21.88 0.33 23.09
CA PRO A 462 -21.87 0.65 24.52
C PRO A 462 -21.38 -0.55 25.35
N LYS A 463 -20.41 -0.30 26.23
CA LYS A 463 -19.87 -1.32 27.14
C LYS A 463 -20.96 -1.74 28.13
N ALA A 464 -21.04 -3.03 28.41
CA ALA A 464 -21.86 -3.52 29.51
C ALA A 464 -21.23 -3.05 30.82
N THR A 465 -21.97 -2.30 31.63
CA THR A 465 -21.53 -2.00 33.00
C THR A 465 -21.39 -3.32 33.76
N ALA A 466 -20.19 -3.59 34.27
CA ALA A 466 -19.99 -4.69 35.21
C ALA A 466 -20.94 -4.45 36.40
N ALA A 467 -21.86 -5.40 36.61
CA ALA A 467 -22.75 -5.41 37.77
C ALA A 467 -21.96 -5.59 39.06
#